data_AF-A0A0Z8M3R6-F1
#
_entry.id   AF-A0A0Z8M3R6-F1
#
_cell.length_a   1.000
_cell.length_b   1.000
_cell.length_c   1.000
_cell.angle_alpha   90.00
_cell.angle_beta   90.00
_cell.angle_gamma   90.00
#
_symmetry.space_group_name_H-M   'P 1'
#
loop_
_entity.id
_entity.type
_entity.pdbx_description
1 polymer ?
#
loop_
_entity_poly.entity_id
_entity_poly.type
_entity_poly.pdbx_seq_one_letter_code
_entity_poly.pdbx_strand_id
1 'polypeptide(L)'
;MTNAMPKRQEIDVQLTWDTNILFPTPDNYKENLATYVKQVTAFESNYKGKLTDKDTIVSALTEYEKIVILDSRLSHYAFLWKSIR
;
A
#
# COMPACT_ATOMS: atom_id res chain seq x y z
N MET A 1 -5.60 -35.12 25.41
CA MET A 1 -6.35 -34.28 24.44
C MET A 1 -5.33 -33.49 23.63
N THR A 2 -5.27 -33.69 22.32
CA THR A 2 -4.45 -32.85 21.45
C THR A 2 -5.22 -31.56 21.17
N ASN A 3 -4.80 -30.46 21.79
CA ASN A 3 -5.32 -29.14 21.45
C ASN A 3 -4.83 -28.81 20.03
N ALA A 4 -5.70 -28.97 19.04
CA ALA A 4 -5.41 -28.54 17.67
C ALA A 4 -5.31 -27.01 17.63
N MET A 5 -4.38 -26.47 16.85
CA MET A 5 -4.33 -25.04 16.62
C MET A 5 -5.61 -24.60 15.87
N PRO A 6 -6.29 -23.55 16.33
CA PRO A 6 -7.48 -23.02 15.66
C PRO A 6 -7.14 -22.51 14.25
N LYS A 7 -8.11 -22.55 13.34
CA LYS A 7 -7.97 -21.91 12.03
C LYS A 7 -7.93 -20.39 12.20
N ARG A 8 -7.33 -19.68 11.23
CA ARG A 8 -7.20 -18.22 11.29
C ARG A 8 -8.54 -17.50 11.46
N GLN A 9 -9.55 -17.96 10.73
CA GLN A 9 -10.93 -17.48 10.80
C GLN A 9 -11.66 -17.75 12.12
N GLU A 10 -11.11 -18.62 12.99
CA GLU A 10 -11.67 -18.97 14.30
C GLU A 10 -11.04 -18.15 15.45
N ILE A 11 -10.03 -17.33 15.15
CA ILE A 11 -9.39 -16.41 16.10
C ILE A 11 -10.30 -15.18 16.30
N ASP A 12 -10.48 -14.77 17.56
CA ASP A 12 -11.18 -13.51 17.89
C ASP A 12 -10.54 -12.32 17.16
N VAL A 13 -11.35 -11.54 16.45
CA VAL A 13 -10.92 -10.36 15.68
C VAL A 13 -10.17 -9.35 16.54
N GLN A 14 -10.46 -9.25 17.85
CA GLN A 14 -9.76 -8.36 18.79
C GLN A 14 -8.28 -8.76 18.99
N LEU A 15 -7.93 -10.00 18.68
CA LEU A 15 -6.56 -10.53 18.72
C LEU A 15 -5.87 -10.46 17.35
N THR A 16 -6.40 -9.66 16.42
CA THR A 16 -5.89 -9.50 15.06
C THR A 16 -5.54 -8.05 14.77
N TRP A 17 -4.70 -7.82 13.77
CA TRP A 17 -4.32 -6.48 13.36
C TRP A 17 -5.53 -5.72 12.80
N ASP A 18 -5.72 -4.46 13.20
CA ASP A 18 -6.74 -3.60 12.60
C ASP A 18 -6.25 -2.99 11.28
N THR A 19 -6.62 -3.60 10.16
CA THR A 19 -6.25 -3.12 8.82
C THR A 19 -7.07 -1.91 8.35
N ASN A 20 -8.15 -1.54 9.05
CA ASN A 20 -8.99 -0.40 8.66
C ASN A 20 -8.24 0.93 8.79
N ILE A 21 -7.19 0.97 9.61
CA ILE A 21 -6.27 2.10 9.78
C ILE A 21 -5.52 2.40 8.47
N LEU A 22 -5.26 1.39 7.63
CA LEU A 22 -4.59 1.55 6.34
C LEU A 22 -5.60 1.88 5.23
N PHE A 23 -6.64 1.05 5.10
CA PHE A 23 -7.74 1.26 4.17
C PHE A 23 -9.04 0.82 4.84
N PRO A 24 -10.05 1.71 4.96
CA PRO A 24 -11.29 1.40 5.69
C PRO A 24 -12.10 0.25 5.09
N THR A 25 -11.95 0.02 3.78
CA THR A 25 -12.65 -1.05 3.07
C THR A 25 -11.76 -1.66 1.98
N PRO A 26 -12.04 -2.92 1.57
CA PRO A 26 -11.36 -3.54 0.43
C PRO A 26 -11.50 -2.74 -0.87
N ASP A 27 -12.60 -2.02 -1.06
CA ASP A 27 -12.80 -1.21 -2.26
C ASP A 27 -11.97 0.08 -2.21
N ASN A 28 -11.83 0.71 -1.04
CA ASN A 28 -10.91 1.83 -0.86
C ASN A 28 -9.45 1.42 -1.15
N TYR A 29 -9.04 0.20 -0.75
CA TYR A 29 -7.76 -0.37 -1.14
C TYR A 29 -7.61 -0.49 -2.66
N LYS A 30 -8.62 -1.03 -3.37
CA LYS A 30 -8.58 -1.18 -4.84
C LYS A 30 -8.52 0.16 -5.57
N GLU A 31 -9.26 1.15 -5.11
CA GLU A 31 -9.23 2.52 -5.66
C GLU A 31 -7.84 3.15 -5.51
N ASN A 32 -7.22 2.98 -4.34
CA ASN A 32 -5.87 3.45 -4.09
C ASN A 32 -4.82 2.68 -4.90
N LEU A 33 -5.02 1.38 -5.12
CA LEU A 33 -4.16 0.58 -6.00
C LEU A 33 -4.24 1.06 -7.45
N ALA A 34 -5.45 1.38 -7.95
CA ALA A 34 -5.62 1.96 -9.28
C ALA A 34 -4.98 3.36 -9.38
N THR A 35 -5.06 4.15 -8.31
CA THR A 35 -4.40 5.46 -8.20
C THR A 35 -2.88 5.31 -8.23
N TYR A 36 -2.32 4.34 -7.51
CA TYR A 36 -0.89 4.04 -7.50
C TYR A 36 -0.36 3.72 -8.91
N VAL A 37 -1.05 2.85 -9.65
CA VAL A 37 -0.67 2.53 -11.04
C VAL A 37 -0.62 3.80 -11.90
N LYS A 38 -1.64 4.66 -11.81
CA LYS A 38 -1.66 5.94 -12.54
C LYS A 38 -0.50 6.86 -12.15
N GLN A 39 -0.20 6.97 -10.85
CA GLN A 39 0.90 7.81 -10.36
C GLN A 39 2.26 7.33 -10.83
N VAL A 40 2.51 6.01 -10.78
CA VAL A 40 3.78 5.43 -11.26
C VAL A 40 3.95 5.64 -12.78
N THR A 41 2.90 5.41 -13.57
CA THR A 41 2.93 5.64 -15.02
C THR A 41 3.16 7.12 -15.36
N ALA A 42 2.48 8.03 -14.65
CA ALA A 42 2.66 9.47 -14.83
C ALA A 42 4.08 9.89 -14.44
N PHE A 43 4.60 9.39 -13.31
CA PHE A 43 5.96 9.67 -12.85
C PHE A 43 7.02 9.27 -13.88
N GLU A 44 6.93 8.06 -14.42
CA GLU A 44 7.85 7.62 -15.47
C GLU A 44 7.77 8.54 -16.71
N SER A 45 6.56 8.83 -17.20
CA SER A 45 6.36 9.71 -18.35
C SER A 45 6.90 11.13 -18.13
N ASN A 46 6.72 11.66 -16.92
CA ASN A 46 7.07 13.03 -16.57
C ASN A 46 8.57 13.21 -16.35
N TYR A 47 9.28 12.21 -15.81
CA TYR A 47 10.66 12.40 -15.34
C TYR A 47 11.72 11.55 -16.05
N LYS A 48 11.37 10.46 -16.75
CA LYS A 48 12.36 9.60 -17.42
C LYS A 48 13.15 10.39 -18.47
N GLY A 49 14.47 10.44 -18.29
CA GLY A 49 15.39 11.17 -19.17
C GLY A 49 15.34 12.70 -19.04
N LYS A 50 14.60 13.25 -18.06
CA LYS A 50 14.37 14.69 -17.90
C LYS A 50 14.97 15.28 -16.60
N LEU A 51 15.64 14.47 -15.80
CA LEU A 51 16.23 14.86 -14.50
C LEU A 51 17.57 15.62 -14.67
N THR A 52 17.54 16.77 -15.32
CA THR A 52 18.76 17.51 -15.71
C THR A 52 18.99 18.81 -14.95
N ASP A 53 17.98 19.30 -14.23
CA ASP A 53 18.05 20.54 -13.48
C ASP A 53 17.48 20.37 -12.06
N LYS A 54 17.86 21.29 -11.17
CA LYS A 54 17.52 21.26 -9.75
C LYS A 54 16.00 21.23 -9.52
N ASP A 55 15.25 22.07 -10.23
CA ASP A 55 13.82 22.25 -9.95
C ASP A 55 13.02 21.02 -10.40
N THR A 56 13.39 20.43 -11.54
CA THR A 56 12.83 19.15 -11.99
C THR A 56 13.17 18.01 -11.05
N ILE A 57 14.41 17.94 -10.53
CA ILE A 57 14.81 16.90 -9.56
C ILE A 57 14.05 17.03 -8.24
N VAL A 58 13.91 18.24 -7.69
CA VAL A 58 13.16 18.47 -6.44
C VAL A 58 11.69 18.10 -6.62
N SER A 59 11.09 18.43 -7.76
CA SER A 59 9.71 18.07 -8.08
C SER A 59 9.54 16.55 -8.16
N ALA A 60 10.47 15.87 -8.84
CA ALA A 60 10.49 14.41 -8.95
C ALA A 60 10.60 13.74 -7.56
N LEU A 61 11.50 14.20 -6.70
CA LEU A 61 11.65 13.64 -5.35
C LEU A 61 10.37 13.78 -4.52
N THR A 62 9.72 14.95 -4.61
CA THR A 62 8.47 15.22 -3.90
C THR A 62 7.31 14.34 -4.39
N GLU A 63 7.22 14.10 -5.69
CA GLU A 63 6.21 13.17 -6.24
C GLU A 63 6.52 11.72 -5.91
N TYR A 64 7.79 11.32 -5.99
CA TYR A 64 8.24 9.98 -5.66
C TYR A 64 7.97 9.62 -4.19
N GLU A 65 8.18 10.55 -3.26
CA GLU A 65 7.85 10.37 -1.85
C GLU A 65 6.39 9.96 -1.66
N LYS A 66 5.46 10.63 -2.34
CA LYS A 66 4.02 10.31 -2.26
C LYS A 66 3.73 8.91 -2.78
N ILE A 67 4.38 8.52 -3.88
CA ILE A 67 4.26 7.17 -4.47
C ILE A 67 4.74 6.11 -3.48
N VAL A 68 5.91 6.31 -2.85
CA VAL A 68 6.49 5.36 -1.88
C VAL A 68 5.63 5.25 -0.62
N ILE A 69 5.07 6.35 -0.13
CA ILE A 69 4.13 6.31 1.01
C ILE A 69 2.90 5.47 0.67
N LEU A 70 2.33 5.65 -0.53
CA LEU A 70 1.16 4.89 -0.97
C LEU A 70 1.51 3.41 -1.17
N ASP A 71 2.64 3.12 -1.81
CA ASP A 71 3.17 1.76 -2.02
C ASP A 71 3.33 1.01 -0.70
N SER A 72 3.93 1.67 0.30
CA SER A 72 4.09 1.12 1.64
C SER A 72 2.74 0.74 2.25
N ARG A 73 1.75 1.63 2.23
CA ARG A 73 0.41 1.34 2.77
C ARG A 73 -0.26 0.17 2.05
N LEU A 74 -0.20 0.15 0.71
CA LEU A 74 -0.76 -0.91 -0.12
C LEU A 74 -0.12 -2.27 0.20
N SER A 75 1.21 -2.31 0.26
CA SER A 75 1.99 -3.51 0.55
C SER A 75 1.69 -4.07 1.95
N HIS A 76 1.64 -3.19 2.96
CA HIS A 76 1.32 -3.61 4.32
C HIS A 76 -0.11 -4.10 4.45
N TYR A 77 -1.09 -3.45 3.80
CA TYR A 77 -2.47 -3.94 3.80
C TYR A 77 -2.55 -5.33 3.14
N ALA A 78 -1.93 -5.53 1.98
CA ALA A 78 -1.95 -6.81 1.28
C ALA A 78 -1.28 -7.94 2.09
N PHE A 79 -0.21 -7.63 2.82
CA PHE A 79 0.46 -8.57 3.72
C PHE A 79 -0.38 -8.91 4.96
N LEU A 80 -0.86 -7.87 5.67
CA LEU A 80 -1.62 -8.05 6.92
C LEU A 80 -2.99 -8.66 6.67
N TRP A 81 -3.67 -8.33 5.57
CA TRP A 81 -4.96 -8.91 5.21
C TRP A 81 -4.89 -10.45 5.12
N LYS A 82 -3.82 -10.99 4.53
CA LYS A 82 -3.56 -12.44 4.48
C LYS A 82 -3.26 -13.06 5.85
N SER A 83 -2.83 -12.25 6.82
CA SER A 83 -2.56 -12.73 8.18
C SER A 83 -3.82 -12.77 9.06
N ILE A 84 -4.89 -12.09 8.65
CA ILE A 84 -6.15 -11.99 9.41
C ILE A 84 -7.21 -12.97 8.88
N ARG A 85 -7.09 -13.42 7.62
CA ARG A 85 -8.01 -14.38 6.99
C ARG A 85 -7.35 -15.70 6.64
#